data_AF-A0A0N1ITP3-F1
#
_entry.id   AF-A0A0N1ITP3-F1
#
_cell.length_a   1.000
_cell.length_b   1.000
_cell.length_c   1.000
_cell.angle_alpha   90.00
_cell.angle_beta   90.00
_cell.angle_gamma   90.00
#
_symmetry.space_group_name_H-M   'P 1'
#
loop_
_entity.id
_entity.type
_entity.pdbx_description
1 polymer ?
#
loop_
_entity_poly.entity_id
_entity_poly.type
_entity_poly.pdbx_seq_one_letter_code
_entity_poly.pdbx_strand_id
1 'polypeptide(L)'
;MARHDILTITASRGSIHRAQCWISNPGIRHVIDTGVVKARTHHPTTGLDVLRVEKVSKAQAWQRTGRAGREAAGKCYRIYTKEEFERMKEMPVPEIQRCSLAGVALQLLAIGVDITSFDFMDKPPKEAVDVAVTCLEKLDAVKARQIGNWAPAETFGKEDSEIQISDIGSPEEIYPRSPPQLTTLGRTMSLFPLDPRFTKVILASAEHQCLEEALTVVALLSGESVFTDPPAKRQQAYVARSRFASPEGDHVMLLNVFRAYSNTKQKKAWCHENFLHHRNLEYAASVRQQLATLAERANLEKASCGTNTEQLRKALLEGLYDNLAELQRDQTYLTVSSKQPVAIHPSSTLHGSKPSLILFTEIVATGRCYLRGLSVIDSSWLAEKGFNIGKHD
;
A
#
# COMPACT_ATOMS: atom_id res chain seq x y z
N MET A 1 -9.90 33.89 -22.94
CA MET A 1 -9.78 32.64 -23.74
C MET A 1 -8.31 32.24 -23.77
N ALA A 2 -7.92 31.07 -23.25
CA ALA A 2 -6.60 30.38 -23.42
C ALA A 2 -6.12 29.57 -22.19
N ARG A 3 -7.02 28.98 -21.38
CA ARG A 3 -6.62 28.06 -20.28
C ARG A 3 -6.85 26.58 -20.60
N HIS A 4 -7.33 26.24 -21.79
CA HIS A 4 -7.72 24.86 -22.14
C HIS A 4 -6.75 24.11 -23.07
N ASP A 5 -5.70 24.77 -23.59
CA ASP A 5 -4.89 24.21 -24.69
C ASP A 5 -3.52 23.65 -24.23
N ILE A 6 -3.17 23.84 -22.95
CA ILE A 6 -1.90 23.42 -22.35
C ILE A 6 -2.15 22.31 -21.33
N LEU A 7 -1.48 21.17 -21.51
CA LEU A 7 -1.45 20.08 -20.54
C LEU A 7 -0.05 19.94 -19.92
N THR A 8 0.06 20.19 -18.62
CA THR A 8 1.29 19.96 -17.85
C THR A 8 1.25 18.58 -17.20
N ILE A 9 2.23 17.73 -17.53
CA ILE A 9 2.33 16.36 -17.03
C ILE A 9 3.45 16.31 -16.00
N THR A 10 3.07 16.32 -14.71
CA THR A 10 3.96 16.25 -13.55
C THR A 10 3.81 14.92 -12.80
N ALA A 11 4.70 14.68 -11.83
CA ALA A 11 4.64 13.52 -10.94
C ALA A 11 3.52 13.67 -9.88
N SER A 12 2.24 13.53 -10.28
CA SER A 12 1.08 13.52 -9.36
C SER A 12 0.54 12.11 -9.11
N ARG A 13 -0.10 11.92 -7.94
CA ARG A 13 -0.47 10.62 -7.33
C ARG A 13 -1.64 9.88 -8.02
N GLY A 14 -2.28 10.44 -9.04
CA GLY A 14 -3.46 9.79 -9.64
C GLY A 14 -4.16 10.51 -10.79
N SER A 15 -4.02 11.83 -10.91
CA SER A 15 -4.75 12.59 -11.94
C SER A 15 -4.06 12.57 -13.31
N ILE A 16 -2.73 12.43 -13.34
CA ILE A 16 -1.94 12.61 -14.57
C ILE A 16 -1.62 11.28 -15.28
N HIS A 17 -1.59 10.15 -14.56
CA HIS A 17 -1.48 8.82 -15.19
C HIS A 17 -2.79 8.44 -15.92
N ARG A 18 -3.95 8.84 -15.39
CA ARG A 18 -5.24 8.71 -16.08
C ARG A 18 -5.29 9.54 -17.37
N ALA A 19 -4.69 10.73 -17.39
CA ALA A 19 -4.55 11.53 -18.61
C ALA A 19 -3.55 10.95 -19.63
N GLN A 20 -2.67 10.02 -19.22
CA GLN A 20 -1.63 9.41 -20.05
C GLN A 20 -2.15 8.34 -21.00
N CYS A 21 -3.24 7.65 -20.65
CA CYS A 21 -3.91 6.65 -21.49
C CYS A 21 -5.42 6.89 -21.62
N TRP A 22 -6.12 7.18 -20.53
CA TRP A 22 -7.57 6.94 -20.41
C TRP A 22 -8.46 8.16 -20.62
N ILE A 23 -7.93 9.37 -20.56
CA ILE A 23 -8.71 10.60 -20.71
C ILE A 23 -8.30 11.34 -21.98
N SER A 24 -9.28 11.58 -22.85
CA SER A 24 -9.17 12.47 -24.01
C SER A 24 -9.74 13.82 -23.63
N ASN A 25 -8.88 14.78 -23.32
CA ASN A 25 -9.29 16.17 -23.18
C ASN A 25 -9.23 16.81 -24.57
N PRO A 26 -10.38 17.16 -25.19
CA PRO A 26 -10.38 17.80 -26.50
C PRO A 26 -9.72 19.17 -26.45
N GLY A 27 -9.09 19.59 -27.54
CA GLY A 27 -8.44 20.90 -27.68
C GLY A 27 -7.00 21.01 -27.17
N ILE A 28 -6.38 19.96 -26.63
CA ILE A 28 -4.96 20.02 -26.21
C ILE A 28 -4.06 20.10 -27.44
N ARG A 29 -3.25 21.17 -27.51
CA ARG A 29 -2.24 21.36 -28.57
C ARG A 29 -0.82 21.51 -28.05
N HIS A 30 -0.66 21.83 -26.77
CA HIS A 30 0.65 22.03 -26.16
C HIS A 30 0.78 21.13 -24.94
N VAL A 31 1.82 20.29 -24.92
CA VAL A 31 2.13 19.41 -23.79
C VAL A 31 3.45 19.86 -23.17
N ILE A 32 3.48 19.96 -21.85
CA ILE A 32 4.70 20.18 -21.08
C ILE A 32 5.02 18.91 -20.32
N ASP A 33 6.13 18.25 -20.64
CA ASP A 33 6.56 16.98 -20.07
C ASP A 33 7.77 17.16 -19.16
N THR A 34 7.60 16.91 -17.87
CA THR A 34 8.67 16.97 -16.87
C THR A 34 9.54 15.70 -16.83
N GLY A 35 9.20 14.65 -17.59
CA GLY A 35 9.99 13.41 -17.68
C GLY A 35 9.99 12.53 -16.42
N VAL A 36 9.07 12.78 -15.49
CA VAL A 36 8.96 12.03 -14.23
C VAL A 36 7.54 11.53 -13.98
N VAL A 37 7.43 10.49 -13.15
CA VAL A 37 6.18 9.87 -12.69
C VAL A 37 6.34 9.43 -11.23
N LYS A 38 5.24 9.42 -10.46
CA LYS A 38 5.21 8.72 -9.16
C LYS A 38 4.82 7.28 -9.42
N ALA A 39 5.73 6.34 -9.16
CA ALA A 39 5.48 4.92 -9.28
C ALA A 39 5.48 4.29 -7.88
N ARG A 40 4.66 3.24 -7.70
CA ARG A 40 4.81 2.30 -6.59
C ARG A 40 5.94 1.35 -6.94
N THR A 41 6.89 1.23 -6.05
CA THR A 41 8.04 0.34 -6.19
C THR A 41 8.15 -0.45 -4.89
N HIS A 42 8.04 -1.77 -5.00
CA HIS A 42 8.22 -2.69 -3.90
C HIS A 42 9.69 -2.73 -3.53
N HIS A 43 9.99 -2.56 -2.24
CA HIS A 43 11.36 -2.68 -1.75
C HIS A 43 11.55 -4.11 -1.21
N PRO A 44 12.38 -4.94 -1.86
CA PRO A 44 12.46 -6.37 -1.54
C PRO A 44 12.88 -6.63 -0.09
N THR A 45 13.79 -5.81 0.45
CA THR A 45 14.26 -5.91 1.85
C THR A 45 13.23 -5.52 2.89
N THR A 46 12.29 -4.62 2.57
CA THR A 46 11.32 -4.12 3.56
C THR A 46 9.93 -4.72 3.39
N GLY A 47 9.67 -5.40 2.27
CA GLY A 47 8.36 -6.01 1.98
C GLY A 47 7.24 -4.99 1.72
N LEU A 48 7.59 -3.70 1.64
CA LEU A 48 6.64 -2.60 1.55
C LEU A 48 6.71 -1.91 0.19
N ASP A 49 5.55 -1.47 -0.28
CA ASP A 49 5.44 -0.60 -1.45
C ASP A 49 5.83 0.82 -1.05
N VAL A 50 6.91 1.32 -1.66
CA VAL A 50 7.36 2.70 -1.50
C VAL A 50 6.89 3.51 -2.69
N LEU A 51 6.30 4.68 -2.43
CA LEU A 51 6.01 5.64 -3.48
C LEU A 51 7.23 6.50 -3.76
N ARG A 52 7.81 6.32 -4.95
CA ARG A 52 9.00 7.03 -5.40
C ARG A 52 8.72 7.85 -6.66
N VAL A 53 9.40 8.99 -6.78
CA VAL A 53 9.45 9.73 -8.04
C VAL A 53 10.53 9.12 -8.93
N GLU A 54 10.15 8.61 -10.09
CA GLU A 54 11.02 7.94 -11.05
C GLU A 54 10.98 8.65 -12.42
N LYS A 55 12.04 8.50 -13.20
CA LYS A 55 12.07 8.95 -14.60
C LYS A 55 11.17 8.04 -15.43
N VAL A 56 10.53 8.61 -16.45
CA VAL A 56 9.65 7.86 -17.36
C VAL A 56 10.46 7.03 -18.35
N SER A 57 9.80 6.04 -18.96
CA SER A 57 10.31 5.36 -20.15
C SER A 57 10.14 6.22 -21.41
N LYS A 58 10.91 5.92 -22.47
CA LYS A 58 10.75 6.56 -23.78
C LYS A 58 9.36 6.33 -24.34
N ALA A 59 8.80 5.12 -24.21
CA ALA A 59 7.43 4.83 -24.61
C ALA A 59 6.40 5.74 -23.90
N GLN A 60 6.54 5.95 -22.59
CA GLN A 60 5.68 6.87 -21.85
C GLN A 60 5.86 8.33 -22.29
N ALA A 61 7.09 8.78 -22.52
CA ALA A 61 7.36 10.12 -23.05
C ALA A 61 6.73 10.32 -24.45
N TRP A 62 6.79 9.30 -25.32
CA TRP A 62 6.13 9.33 -26.62
C TRP A 62 4.61 9.36 -26.51
N GLN A 63 4.01 8.59 -25.60
CA GLN A 63 2.58 8.67 -25.33
C GLN A 63 2.15 10.07 -24.87
N ARG A 64 2.96 10.72 -24.02
CA ARG A 64 2.75 12.11 -23.58
C ARG A 64 2.79 13.07 -24.77
N THR A 65 3.77 12.94 -25.65
CA THR A 65 3.87 13.74 -26.89
C THR A 65 2.66 13.55 -27.79
N GLY A 66 2.18 12.31 -27.96
CA GLY A 66 1.00 12.00 -28.78
C GLY A 66 -0.29 12.69 -28.33
N ARG A 67 -0.37 13.20 -27.10
CA ARG A 67 -1.54 13.97 -26.62
C ARG A 67 -1.67 15.33 -27.30
N ALA A 68 -0.56 15.94 -27.73
CA ALA A 68 -0.58 17.23 -28.42
C ALA A 68 -1.08 17.13 -29.88
N GLY A 69 -0.99 15.94 -30.49
CA GLY A 69 -1.22 15.73 -31.93
C GLY A 69 -2.54 15.05 -32.28
N ARG A 70 -3.53 15.01 -31.37
CA ARG A 70 -4.76 14.21 -31.57
C ARG A 70 -5.76 14.81 -32.55
N GLU A 71 -5.96 16.13 -32.48
CA GLU A 71 -6.97 16.85 -33.27
C GLU A 71 -6.34 17.73 -34.35
N ALA A 72 -5.12 18.21 -34.12
CA ALA A 72 -4.38 19.07 -35.03
C ALA A 72 -2.88 18.98 -34.71
N ALA A 73 -2.04 19.64 -35.53
CA ALA A 73 -0.63 19.78 -35.25
C ALA A 73 -0.42 20.48 -33.88
N GLY A 74 0.32 19.84 -32.99
CA GLY A 74 0.65 20.35 -31.66
C GLY A 74 2.14 20.26 -31.35
N LYS A 75 2.53 20.80 -30.20
CA LYS A 75 3.92 20.86 -29.73
C LYS A 75 4.06 20.21 -28.36
N CYS A 76 5.15 19.48 -28.15
CA CYS A 76 5.52 18.90 -26.87
C CYS A 76 6.85 19.51 -26.40
N TYR A 77 6.84 20.15 -25.24
CA TYR A 77 8.00 20.73 -24.59
C TYR A 77 8.49 19.78 -23.51
N ARG A 78 9.67 19.19 -23.71
CA ARG A 78 10.32 18.29 -22.73
C ARG A 78 11.28 19.10 -21.89
N ILE A 79 11.13 19.07 -20.57
CA ILE A 79 11.99 19.83 -19.62
C ILE A 79 13.17 18.96 -19.18
N TYR A 80 13.81 18.28 -20.12
CA TYR A 80 14.97 17.40 -19.92
C TYR A 80 15.79 17.37 -21.21
N THR A 81 17.10 17.09 -21.09
CA THR A 81 18.00 17.13 -22.26
C THR A 81 17.77 15.93 -23.18
N LYS A 82 18.25 16.03 -24.42
CA LYS A 82 18.23 14.92 -25.37
C LYS A 82 19.03 13.72 -24.84
N GLU A 83 20.18 13.98 -24.22
CA GLU A 83 21.00 12.94 -23.57
C GLU A 83 20.25 12.24 -22.43
N GLU A 84 19.52 13.00 -21.60
CA GLU A 84 18.69 12.41 -20.55
C GLU A 84 17.60 11.51 -21.13
N PHE A 85 16.97 11.92 -22.24
CA PHE A 85 15.96 11.11 -22.93
C PHE A 85 16.55 9.82 -23.51
N GLU A 86 17.75 9.89 -24.09
CA GLU A 86 18.44 8.73 -24.66
C GLU A 86 18.81 7.70 -23.57
N ARG A 87 19.14 8.17 -22.36
CA ARG A 87 19.40 7.31 -21.18
C ARG A 87 18.15 6.70 -20.55
N MET A 88 16.93 7.12 -20.92
CA MET A 88 15.69 6.54 -20.37
C MET A 88 15.48 5.11 -20.86
N LYS A 89 14.84 4.27 -20.03
CA LYS A 89 14.43 2.92 -20.43
C LYS A 89 13.48 2.98 -21.62
N GLU A 90 13.58 2.04 -22.56
CA GLU A 90 12.73 2.02 -23.75
C GLU A 90 11.25 1.83 -23.37
N MET A 91 10.98 0.80 -22.57
CA MET A 91 9.65 0.40 -22.12
C MET A 91 9.52 0.54 -20.60
N PRO A 92 8.30 0.76 -20.08
CA PRO A 92 8.06 0.73 -18.64
C PRO A 92 8.20 -0.71 -18.10
N VAL A 93 8.75 -0.85 -16.90
CA VAL A 93 8.80 -2.15 -16.20
C VAL A 93 7.35 -2.58 -15.87
N PRO A 94 6.94 -3.83 -16.16
CA PRO A 94 5.62 -4.36 -15.84
C PRO A 94 5.26 -4.25 -14.35
N GLU A 95 3.98 -4.11 -14.03
CA GLU A 95 3.51 -3.95 -12.65
C GLU A 95 3.80 -5.20 -11.79
N ILE A 96 3.63 -6.38 -12.37
CA ILE A 96 3.90 -7.68 -11.72
C ILE A 96 5.36 -7.81 -11.25
N GLN A 97 6.30 -7.09 -11.86
CA GLN A 97 7.72 -7.13 -11.49
C GLN A 97 8.13 -6.06 -10.46
N ARG A 98 7.23 -5.13 -10.11
CA ARG A 98 7.59 -3.93 -9.32
C ARG A 98 6.65 -3.65 -8.15
N CYS A 99 5.54 -4.34 -8.02
CA CYS A 99 4.57 -4.18 -6.93
C CYS A 99 4.48 -5.46 -6.08
N SER A 100 3.97 -5.33 -4.85
CA SER A 100 3.67 -6.49 -3.99
C SER A 100 2.74 -7.50 -4.67
N LEU A 101 3.12 -8.77 -4.63
CA LEU A 101 2.34 -9.88 -5.19
C LEU A 101 1.38 -10.53 -4.20
N ALA A 102 1.34 -10.10 -2.93
CA ALA A 102 0.56 -10.76 -1.88
C ALA A 102 -0.94 -10.86 -2.23
N GLY A 103 -1.53 -9.79 -2.78
CA GLY A 103 -2.93 -9.80 -3.23
C GLY A 103 -3.17 -10.73 -4.41
N VAL A 104 -2.26 -10.73 -5.40
CA VAL A 104 -2.34 -11.61 -6.58
C VAL A 104 -2.19 -13.07 -6.17
N ALA A 105 -1.23 -13.37 -5.30
CA ALA A 105 -1.00 -14.70 -4.74
C ALA A 105 -2.25 -15.22 -4.02
N LEU A 106 -2.86 -14.39 -3.16
CA LEU A 106 -4.07 -14.78 -2.44
C LEU A 106 -5.22 -15.13 -3.40
N GLN A 107 -5.42 -14.35 -4.46
CA GLN A 107 -6.48 -14.58 -5.44
C GLN A 107 -6.22 -15.83 -6.31
N LEU A 108 -4.98 -16.03 -6.76
CA LEU A 108 -4.61 -17.25 -7.51
C LEU A 108 -4.84 -18.51 -6.65
N LEU A 109 -4.41 -18.48 -5.39
CA LEU A 109 -4.61 -19.59 -4.47
C LEU A 109 -6.08 -19.84 -4.15
N ALA A 110 -6.91 -18.81 -4.09
CA ALA A 110 -8.36 -18.95 -3.91
C ALA A 110 -9.03 -19.64 -5.11
N ILE A 111 -8.51 -19.45 -6.32
CA ILE A 111 -8.94 -20.14 -7.55
C ILE A 111 -8.38 -21.57 -7.63
N GLY A 112 -7.40 -21.92 -6.78
CA GLY A 112 -6.73 -23.23 -6.77
C GLY A 112 -5.51 -23.29 -7.68
N VAL A 113 -4.96 -22.14 -8.07
CA VAL A 113 -3.76 -22.03 -8.90
C VAL A 113 -2.57 -21.66 -8.03
N ASP A 114 -1.49 -22.42 -8.14
CA ASP A 114 -0.24 -22.13 -7.45
C ASP A 114 0.55 -21.02 -8.18
N ILE A 115 0.88 -19.96 -7.43
CA ILE A 115 1.65 -18.83 -7.95
C ILE A 115 3.09 -19.21 -8.33
N THR A 116 3.68 -20.22 -7.67
CA THR A 116 5.10 -20.58 -7.91
C THR A 116 5.31 -21.25 -9.26
N SER A 117 4.28 -21.93 -9.76
CA SER A 117 4.26 -22.64 -11.04
C SER A 117 3.47 -21.92 -12.14
N PHE A 118 2.82 -20.80 -11.84
CA PHE A 118 2.01 -20.07 -12.79
C PHE A 118 2.84 -19.42 -13.92
N ASP A 119 2.40 -19.62 -15.17
CA ASP A 119 3.10 -19.09 -16.34
C ASP A 119 2.67 -17.65 -16.66
N PHE A 120 3.30 -16.69 -15.99
CA PHE A 120 3.10 -15.26 -16.25
C PHE A 120 3.72 -14.85 -17.60
N MET A 121 3.04 -13.94 -18.33
CA MET A 121 3.57 -13.31 -19.56
C MET A 121 4.92 -12.63 -19.31
N ASP A 122 4.98 -11.79 -18.27
CA ASP A 122 6.22 -11.23 -17.72
C ASP A 122 6.43 -11.83 -16.34
N LYS A 123 7.43 -12.72 -16.20
CA LYS A 123 7.65 -13.44 -14.95
C LYS A 123 8.11 -12.49 -13.84
N PRO A 124 7.47 -12.50 -12.65
CA PRO A 124 7.99 -11.78 -11.50
C PRO A 124 9.30 -12.43 -11.01
N PRO A 125 10.17 -11.67 -10.30
CA PRO A 125 11.31 -12.25 -9.61
C PRO A 125 10.87 -13.33 -8.62
N LYS A 126 11.57 -14.47 -8.56
CA LYS A 126 11.26 -15.57 -7.62
C LYS A 126 11.21 -15.08 -6.17
N GLU A 127 12.18 -14.24 -5.79
CA GLU A 127 12.24 -13.59 -4.47
C GLU A 127 10.94 -12.82 -4.14
N ALA A 128 10.34 -12.12 -5.12
CA ALA A 128 9.11 -11.37 -4.90
C ALA A 128 7.91 -12.29 -4.64
N VAL A 129 7.87 -13.44 -5.31
CA VAL A 129 6.85 -14.48 -5.08
C VAL A 129 7.01 -15.08 -3.67
N ASP A 130 8.23 -15.41 -3.27
CA ASP A 130 8.50 -15.96 -1.94
C ASP A 130 8.20 -14.96 -0.81
N VAL A 131 8.54 -13.68 -0.99
CA VAL A 131 8.17 -12.62 -0.05
C VAL A 131 6.65 -12.49 0.06
N ALA A 132 5.93 -12.58 -1.06
CA ALA A 132 4.47 -12.53 -1.05
C ALA A 132 3.84 -13.73 -0.32
N VAL A 133 4.33 -14.95 -0.57
CA VAL A 133 3.84 -16.15 0.13
C VAL A 133 4.17 -16.08 1.61
N THR A 134 5.39 -15.66 1.98
CA THR A 134 5.79 -15.49 3.39
C THR A 134 4.92 -14.43 4.08
N CYS A 135 4.55 -13.35 3.39
CA CYS A 135 3.61 -12.36 3.91
C CYS A 135 2.23 -12.97 4.20
N LEU A 136 1.72 -13.83 3.30
CA LEU A 136 0.44 -14.53 3.50
C LEU A 136 0.50 -15.57 4.63
N GLU A 137 1.62 -16.27 4.79
CA GLU A 137 1.86 -17.19 5.91
C GLU A 137 1.77 -16.45 7.24
N LYS A 138 2.48 -15.32 7.37
CA LYS A 138 2.46 -14.50 8.59
C LYS A 138 1.10 -13.84 8.88
N LEU A 139 0.23 -13.70 7.88
CA LEU A 139 -1.15 -13.23 8.05
C LEU A 139 -2.13 -14.39 8.39
N ASP A 140 -1.62 -15.62 8.51
CA ASP A 140 -2.38 -16.87 8.65
C ASP A 140 -3.32 -17.18 7.47
N ALA A 141 -3.10 -16.53 6.32
CA ALA A 141 -3.89 -16.75 5.11
C ALA A 141 -3.48 -18.05 4.42
N VAL A 142 -2.21 -18.46 4.56
CA VAL A 142 -1.63 -19.67 3.99
C VAL A 142 -0.96 -20.47 5.10
N LYS A 143 -1.05 -21.80 5.05
CA LYS A 143 -0.36 -22.67 6.01
C LYS A 143 1.15 -22.51 5.86
N ALA A 144 1.88 -22.57 6.98
CA ALA A 144 3.34 -22.54 6.96
C ALA A 144 3.89 -23.67 6.06
N ARG A 145 4.70 -23.29 5.06
CA ARG A 145 5.35 -24.25 4.16
C ARG A 145 6.39 -25.06 4.94
N GLN A 146 6.35 -26.38 4.77
CA GLN A 146 7.41 -27.25 5.30
C GLN A 146 8.62 -27.28 4.37
N ILE A 147 9.81 -27.31 4.97
CA ILE A 147 11.10 -27.47 4.30
C ILE A 147 11.51 -28.96 4.44
N GLY A 148 11.55 -29.70 3.32
CA GLY A 148 12.05 -31.08 3.26
C GLY A 148 11.03 -32.16 2.84
N ASN A 149 11.47 -33.10 1.99
CA ASN A 149 10.83 -34.31 1.43
C ASN A 149 9.40 -34.20 0.86
N TRP A 150 8.97 -33.01 0.41
CA TRP A 150 7.84 -32.93 -0.52
C TRP A 150 8.30 -33.32 -1.93
N ALA A 151 8.25 -34.60 -2.24
CA ALA A 151 8.24 -35.05 -3.63
C ALA A 151 6.78 -35.29 -4.05
N PRO A 152 6.34 -34.82 -5.23
CA PRO A 152 5.09 -35.31 -5.81
C PRO A 152 5.10 -36.85 -5.80
N ALA A 153 3.96 -37.49 -5.53
CA ALA A 153 3.86 -38.95 -5.53
C ALA A 153 4.36 -39.60 -6.84
N GLU A 154 4.44 -38.82 -7.92
CA GLU A 154 4.92 -39.23 -9.25
C GLU A 154 6.45 -39.28 -9.39
N THR A 155 7.22 -38.79 -8.41
CA THR A 155 8.69 -38.72 -8.49
C THR A 155 9.40 -39.96 -7.92
N PHE A 156 8.69 -40.80 -7.14
CA PHE A 156 9.22 -42.05 -6.60
C PHE A 156 9.06 -43.20 -7.60
N GLY A 157 9.70 -43.05 -8.77
CA GLY A 157 9.70 -44.05 -9.84
C GLY A 157 11.08 -44.36 -10.42
N LYS A 158 12.16 -43.85 -9.82
CA LYS A 158 13.53 -44.18 -10.24
C LYS A 158 14.34 -44.62 -9.02
N GLU A 159 14.70 -45.89 -9.05
CA GLU A 159 15.54 -46.56 -8.07
C GLU A 159 16.88 -45.86 -7.89
N ASP A 160 17.37 -45.95 -6.65
CA ASP A 160 18.67 -45.59 -6.11
C ASP A 160 19.81 -45.46 -7.14
N SER A 161 20.14 -44.22 -7.50
CA SER A 161 21.47 -43.88 -7.98
C SER A 161 22.03 -42.76 -7.11
N GLU A 162 23.12 -43.08 -6.41
CA GLU A 162 23.86 -42.19 -5.52
C GLU A 162 24.09 -40.80 -6.14
N ILE A 163 23.50 -39.76 -5.55
CA ILE A 163 23.74 -38.37 -5.92
C ILE A 163 25.12 -37.99 -5.39
N GLN A 164 26.09 -37.72 -6.28
CA GLN A 164 27.41 -37.26 -5.88
C GLN A 164 27.39 -35.81 -5.40
N ILE A 165 28.07 -35.56 -4.29
CA ILE A 165 28.11 -34.32 -3.48
C ILE A 165 28.84 -33.16 -4.21
N SER A 166 29.30 -33.32 -5.45
CA SER A 166 30.05 -32.30 -6.20
C SER A 166 29.21 -31.35 -7.05
N ASP A 167 27.92 -31.61 -7.25
CA ASP A 167 27.01 -30.79 -8.08
C ASP A 167 26.04 -29.93 -7.24
N ILE A 168 26.46 -29.54 -6.03
CA ILE A 168 25.61 -28.88 -5.05
C ILE A 168 25.36 -27.43 -5.48
N GLY A 169 24.25 -27.23 -6.18
CA GLY A 169 23.56 -25.96 -6.31
C GLY A 169 23.17 -25.38 -4.95
N SER A 170 22.65 -24.15 -4.93
CA SER A 170 22.31 -23.48 -3.67
C SER A 170 21.32 -24.32 -2.83
N PRO A 171 21.33 -24.22 -1.49
CA PRO A 171 20.48 -25.05 -0.61
C PRO A 171 18.97 -25.04 -0.94
N GLU A 172 18.49 -24.03 -1.67
CA GLU A 172 17.10 -23.89 -2.13
C GLU A 172 16.75 -24.82 -3.31
N GLU A 173 17.74 -25.26 -4.10
CA GLU A 173 17.53 -26.18 -5.23
C GLU A 173 17.41 -27.64 -4.78
N ILE A 174 17.86 -27.96 -3.56
CA ILE A 174 17.95 -29.34 -3.04
C ILE A 174 16.66 -29.75 -2.32
N TYR A 175 15.93 -28.79 -1.74
CA TYR A 175 14.67 -29.04 -1.02
C TYR A 175 13.60 -28.02 -1.40
N PRO A 176 12.83 -28.25 -2.48
CA PRO A 176 11.75 -27.35 -2.86
C PRO A 176 10.72 -27.25 -1.73
N ARG A 177 10.31 -26.02 -1.39
CA ARG A 177 9.25 -25.79 -0.41
C ARG A 177 7.94 -26.35 -0.95
N SER A 178 7.14 -26.95 -0.08
CA SER A 178 5.78 -27.39 -0.41
C SER A 178 4.94 -26.24 -1.01
N PRO A 179 4.00 -26.54 -1.92
CA PRO A 179 3.16 -25.52 -2.52
C PRO A 179 2.30 -24.83 -1.45
N PRO A 180 2.09 -23.51 -1.54
CA PRO A 180 1.28 -22.77 -0.58
C PRO A 180 -0.17 -23.31 -0.53
N GLN A 181 -0.65 -23.61 0.68
CA GLN A 181 -2.02 -24.08 0.90
C GLN A 181 -2.86 -23.03 1.63
N LEU A 182 -3.97 -22.63 1.01
CA LEU A 182 -4.88 -21.62 1.56
C LEU A 182 -5.61 -22.13 2.82
N THR A 183 -5.65 -21.31 3.87
CA THR A 183 -6.40 -21.60 5.11
C THR A 183 -7.87 -21.20 4.98
N THR A 184 -8.70 -21.55 5.96
CA THR A 184 -10.08 -21.03 6.05
C THR A 184 -10.09 -19.51 6.16
N LEU A 185 -9.17 -18.94 6.95
CA LEU A 185 -9.00 -17.49 7.04
C LEU A 185 -8.62 -16.89 5.69
N GLY A 186 -7.66 -17.48 4.97
CA GLY A 186 -7.24 -17.03 3.65
C GLY A 186 -8.36 -17.04 2.62
N ARG A 187 -9.24 -18.06 2.65
CA ARG A 187 -10.45 -18.10 1.82
C ARG A 187 -11.37 -16.93 2.14
N THR A 188 -11.64 -16.66 3.41
CA THR A 188 -12.43 -15.48 3.81
C THR A 188 -11.75 -14.18 3.36
N MET A 189 -10.43 -14.08 3.48
CA MET A 189 -9.68 -12.91 3.05
C MET A 189 -9.80 -12.66 1.53
N SER A 190 -9.83 -13.71 0.71
CA SER A 190 -9.98 -13.56 -0.75
C SER A 190 -11.31 -12.96 -1.19
N LEU A 191 -12.32 -12.92 -0.31
CA LEU A 191 -13.62 -12.27 -0.60
C LEU A 191 -13.52 -10.75 -0.71
N PHE A 192 -12.47 -10.14 -0.15
CA PHE A 192 -12.30 -8.70 -0.11
C PHE A 192 -11.33 -8.23 -1.21
N PRO A 193 -11.71 -7.22 -2.02
CA PRO A 193 -10.86 -6.69 -3.09
C PRO A 193 -9.84 -5.66 -2.55
N LEU A 194 -9.07 -6.06 -1.53
CA LEU A 194 -8.12 -5.21 -0.81
C LEU A 194 -6.73 -5.87 -0.73
N ASP A 195 -5.72 -5.08 -0.34
CA ASP A 195 -4.45 -5.66 0.12
C ASP A 195 -4.73 -6.62 1.30
N PRO A 196 -4.14 -7.84 1.30
CA PRO A 196 -4.38 -8.83 2.34
C PRO A 196 -4.20 -8.29 3.77
N ARG A 197 -3.29 -7.34 3.98
CA ARG A 197 -3.09 -6.70 5.29
C ARG A 197 -4.32 -5.95 5.76
N PHE A 198 -4.96 -5.16 4.89
CA PHE A 198 -6.19 -4.45 5.23
C PHE A 198 -7.37 -5.40 5.41
N THR A 199 -7.42 -6.51 4.66
CA THR A 199 -8.42 -7.54 4.91
C THR A 199 -8.24 -8.17 6.29
N LYS A 200 -7.00 -8.49 6.69
CA LYS A 200 -6.72 -9.00 8.05
C LYS A 200 -7.15 -7.99 9.13
N VAL A 201 -6.94 -6.68 8.93
CA VAL A 201 -7.47 -5.65 9.84
C VAL A 201 -8.99 -5.75 9.99
N ILE A 202 -9.74 -5.89 8.88
CA ILE A 202 -11.21 -6.02 8.93
C ILE A 202 -11.62 -7.29 9.69
N LEU A 203 -10.98 -8.42 9.42
CA LEU A 203 -11.30 -9.68 10.11
C LEU A 203 -10.98 -9.61 11.61
N ALA A 204 -9.79 -9.11 11.98
CA ALA A 204 -9.41 -8.93 13.38
C ALA A 204 -10.29 -7.91 14.11
N SER A 205 -10.82 -6.90 13.40
CA SER A 205 -11.69 -5.89 14.01
C SER A 205 -13.01 -6.45 14.52
N ALA A 206 -13.49 -7.59 13.98
CA ALA A 206 -14.65 -8.28 14.52
C ALA A 206 -14.34 -8.88 15.91
N GLU A 207 -13.14 -9.46 16.09
CA GLU A 207 -12.68 -10.00 17.38
C GLU A 207 -12.48 -8.89 18.43
N HIS A 208 -11.99 -7.72 17.99
CA HIS A 208 -11.79 -6.54 18.84
C HIS A 208 -13.05 -5.68 19.00
N GLN A 209 -14.21 -6.09 18.45
CA GLN A 209 -15.47 -5.35 18.54
C GLN A 209 -15.45 -3.91 17.98
N CYS A 210 -14.65 -3.68 16.92
CA CYS A 210 -14.43 -2.36 16.31
C CYS A 210 -14.62 -2.34 14.78
N LEU A 211 -15.48 -3.23 14.25
CA LEU A 211 -15.68 -3.43 12.81
C LEU A 211 -16.11 -2.13 12.10
N GLU A 212 -17.04 -1.36 12.67
CA GLU A 212 -17.54 -0.12 12.05
C GLU A 212 -16.43 0.93 11.86
N GLU A 213 -15.51 1.04 12.82
CA GLU A 213 -14.34 1.91 12.76
C GLU A 213 -13.30 1.41 11.75
N ALA A 214 -13.01 0.10 11.76
CA ALA A 214 -12.04 -0.50 10.85
C ALA A 214 -12.48 -0.35 9.38
N LEU A 215 -13.75 -0.63 9.06
CA LEU A 215 -14.32 -0.42 7.73
C LEU A 215 -14.15 1.03 7.26
N THR A 216 -14.34 1.98 8.18
CA THR A 216 -14.20 3.41 7.90
C THR A 216 -12.75 3.78 7.60
N VAL A 217 -11.81 3.38 8.45
CA VAL A 217 -10.39 3.68 8.28
C VAL A 217 -9.82 3.02 7.03
N VAL A 218 -10.12 1.74 6.80
CA VAL A 218 -9.67 1.02 5.61
C VAL A 218 -10.24 1.63 4.32
N ALA A 219 -11.51 2.05 4.32
CA ALA A 219 -12.10 2.74 3.16
C ALA A 219 -11.40 4.07 2.85
N LEU A 220 -11.02 4.84 3.86
CA LEU A 220 -10.27 6.09 3.69
C LEU A 220 -8.84 5.85 3.19
N LEU A 221 -8.17 4.81 3.71
CA LEU A 221 -6.82 4.44 3.31
C LEU A 221 -6.74 3.86 1.88
N SER A 222 -7.82 3.24 1.42
CA SER A 222 -7.91 2.66 0.07
C SER A 222 -8.08 3.72 -1.04
N GLY A 223 -8.41 4.95 -0.68
CA GLY A 223 -8.64 6.07 -1.60
C GLY A 223 -7.49 7.05 -1.74
N GLU A 224 -7.73 8.14 -2.48
CA GLU A 224 -6.84 9.30 -2.46
C GLU A 224 -7.00 10.09 -1.15
N SER A 225 -5.96 10.81 -0.74
CA SER A 225 -5.97 11.64 0.49
C SER A 225 -7.21 12.53 0.55
N VAL A 226 -7.89 12.53 1.69
CA VAL A 226 -9.04 13.42 1.94
C VAL A 226 -8.61 14.85 2.28
N PHE A 227 -7.36 15.08 2.65
CA PHE A 227 -6.87 16.41 3.00
C PHE A 227 -6.38 17.21 1.80
N THR A 228 -6.67 18.51 1.82
CA THR A 228 -6.13 19.51 0.89
C THR A 228 -5.08 20.36 1.62
N ASP A 229 -3.95 20.65 0.96
CA ASP A 229 -2.91 21.53 1.49
C ASP A 229 -2.52 22.62 0.46
N PRO A 230 -3.39 23.61 0.20
CA PRO A 230 -3.06 24.69 -0.73
C PRO A 230 -1.86 25.51 -0.21
N PRO A 231 -0.80 25.74 -1.00
CA PRO A 231 0.39 26.46 -0.53
C PRO A 231 0.09 27.82 0.12
N ALA A 232 -0.83 28.59 -0.48
CA ALA A 232 -1.22 29.91 0.02
C ALA A 232 -2.04 29.88 1.34
N LYS A 233 -2.66 28.74 1.67
CA LYS A 233 -3.53 28.60 2.85
C LYS A 233 -3.06 27.48 3.78
N ARG A 234 -1.79 27.11 3.71
CA ARG A 234 -1.24 25.97 4.44
C ARG A 234 -1.44 26.07 5.96
N GLN A 235 -1.27 27.25 6.53
CA GLN A 235 -1.50 27.48 7.96
C GLN A 235 -2.98 27.30 8.35
N GLN A 236 -3.90 27.79 7.52
CA GLN A 236 -5.34 27.63 7.77
C GLN A 236 -5.76 26.16 7.66
N ALA A 237 -5.23 25.44 6.67
CA ALA A 237 -5.46 24.00 6.51
C ALA A 237 -4.93 23.21 7.72
N TYR A 238 -3.76 23.58 8.24
CA TYR A 238 -3.20 22.97 9.45
C TYR A 238 -4.10 23.19 10.67
N VAL A 239 -4.56 24.42 10.91
CA VAL A 239 -5.46 24.76 12.02
C VAL A 239 -6.83 24.07 11.89
N ALA A 240 -7.35 23.94 10.68
CA ALA A 240 -8.58 23.18 10.46
C ALA A 240 -8.39 21.69 10.77
N ARG A 241 -7.27 21.11 10.33
CA ARG A 241 -6.92 19.71 10.58
C ARG A 241 -6.69 19.40 12.05
N SER A 242 -6.07 20.31 12.80
CA SER A 242 -5.77 20.11 14.23
C SER A 242 -7.03 19.91 15.08
N ARG A 243 -8.21 20.36 14.62
CA ARG A 243 -9.51 20.11 15.27
C ARG A 243 -9.90 18.63 15.29
N PHE A 244 -9.37 17.84 14.38
CA PHE A 244 -9.65 16.40 14.28
C PHE A 244 -8.48 15.54 14.79
N ALA A 245 -7.35 16.16 15.11
CA ALA A 245 -6.14 15.46 15.52
C ALA A 245 -6.38 14.63 16.78
N SER A 246 -5.80 13.43 16.80
CA SER A 246 -5.76 12.58 17.99
C SER A 246 -4.30 12.35 18.40
N PRO A 247 -3.99 12.36 19.72
CA PRO A 247 -2.67 11.94 20.22
C PRO A 247 -2.38 10.47 19.92
N GLU A 248 -3.40 9.68 19.58
CA GLU A 248 -3.28 8.25 19.24
C GLU A 248 -2.83 8.02 17.79
N GLY A 249 -2.88 9.05 16.95
CA GLY A 249 -2.34 9.06 15.59
C GLY A 249 -3.31 9.45 14.48
N ASP A 250 -2.80 9.33 13.24
CA ASP A 250 -3.47 9.74 12.01
C ASP A 250 -4.67 8.86 11.66
N HIS A 251 -4.64 7.55 11.96
CA HIS A 251 -5.79 6.68 11.69
C HIS A 251 -7.02 7.10 12.49
N VAL A 252 -6.83 7.48 13.75
CA VAL A 252 -7.91 8.00 14.59
C VAL A 252 -8.34 9.39 14.11
N MET A 253 -7.41 10.24 13.65
CA MET A 253 -7.77 11.51 13.02
C MET A 253 -8.67 11.30 11.78
N LEU A 254 -8.35 10.33 10.92
CA LEU A 254 -9.18 9.99 9.76
C LEU A 254 -10.58 9.54 10.18
N LEU A 255 -10.68 8.71 11.22
CA LEU A 255 -11.96 8.30 11.80
C LEU A 255 -12.76 9.51 12.32
N ASN A 256 -12.13 10.43 13.05
CA ASN A 256 -12.75 11.65 13.55
C ASN A 256 -13.29 12.53 12.42
N VAL A 257 -12.50 12.71 11.35
CA VAL A 257 -12.92 13.44 10.15
C VAL A 257 -14.18 12.81 9.54
N PHE A 258 -14.20 11.48 9.38
CA PHE A 258 -15.34 10.79 8.78
C PHE A 258 -16.59 10.83 9.65
N ARG A 259 -16.45 10.70 10.97
CA ARG A 259 -17.56 10.86 11.94
C ARG A 259 -18.16 12.27 11.83
N ALA A 260 -17.33 13.31 11.83
CA ALA A 260 -17.79 14.69 11.69
C ALA A 260 -18.45 14.97 10.32
N TYR A 261 -17.86 14.43 9.24
CA TYR A 261 -18.42 14.51 7.89
C TYR A 261 -19.80 13.85 7.79
N SER A 262 -19.96 12.67 8.41
CA SER A 262 -21.21 11.90 8.37
C SER A 262 -22.36 12.61 9.11
N ASN A 263 -22.04 13.32 10.20
CA ASN A 263 -23.01 14.08 10.99
C ASN A 263 -23.36 15.46 10.40
N THR A 264 -22.70 15.86 9.31
CA THR A 264 -22.91 17.18 8.71
C THR A 264 -23.97 17.15 7.61
N LYS A 265 -24.93 18.08 7.66
CA LYS A 265 -25.95 18.27 6.61
C LYS A 265 -25.36 18.86 5.32
N GLN A 266 -24.69 20.00 5.43
CA GLN A 266 -24.09 20.72 4.29
C GLN A 266 -22.66 20.24 4.00
N LYS A 267 -22.52 18.99 3.57
CA LYS A 267 -21.23 18.27 3.40
C LYS A 267 -20.22 19.02 2.53
N LYS A 268 -20.63 19.56 1.38
CA LYS A 268 -19.72 20.24 0.45
C LYS A 268 -19.12 21.53 1.03
N ALA A 269 -19.93 22.34 1.70
CA ALA A 269 -19.48 23.58 2.34
C ALA A 269 -18.53 23.26 3.51
N TRP A 270 -18.91 22.31 4.36
CA TRP A 270 -18.10 21.86 5.48
C TRP A 270 -16.75 21.28 5.05
N CYS A 271 -16.70 20.50 3.96
CA CYS A 271 -15.44 20.03 3.41
C CYS A 271 -14.55 21.20 2.95
N HIS A 272 -15.12 22.20 2.28
CA HIS A 272 -14.37 23.37 1.84
C HIS A 272 -13.79 24.16 3.03
N GLU A 273 -14.58 24.40 4.07
CA GLU A 273 -14.15 25.10 5.29
C GLU A 273 -13.06 24.35 6.07
N ASN A 274 -13.10 23.01 6.06
CA ASN A 274 -12.14 22.17 6.76
C ASN A 274 -10.97 21.69 5.88
N PHE A 275 -10.81 22.26 4.67
CA PHE A 275 -9.74 21.89 3.74
C PHE A 275 -9.74 20.38 3.38
N LEU A 276 -10.92 19.84 3.08
CA LEU A 276 -11.13 18.43 2.73
C LEU A 276 -11.65 18.27 1.29
N HIS A 277 -11.23 17.20 0.64
CA HIS A 277 -11.74 16.77 -0.66
C HIS A 277 -13.08 16.06 -0.50
N HIS A 278 -14.17 16.78 -0.80
CA HIS A 278 -15.53 16.24 -0.74
C HIS A 278 -15.71 14.95 -1.56
N ARG A 279 -15.21 14.92 -2.80
CA ARG A 279 -15.28 13.73 -3.67
C ARG A 279 -14.58 12.51 -3.09
N ASN A 280 -13.46 12.70 -2.39
CA ASN A 280 -12.69 11.59 -1.82
C ASN A 280 -13.42 11.02 -0.59
N LEU A 281 -14.09 11.88 0.19
CA LEU A 281 -14.95 11.44 1.30
C LEU A 281 -16.22 10.71 0.82
N GLU A 282 -16.85 11.19 -0.25
CA GLU A 282 -17.98 10.48 -0.88
C GLU A 282 -17.57 9.11 -1.42
N TYR A 283 -16.42 9.05 -2.09
CA TYR A 283 -15.84 7.80 -2.57
C TYR A 283 -15.57 6.84 -1.40
N ALA A 284 -14.92 7.31 -0.32
CA ALA A 284 -14.67 6.51 0.87
C ALA A 284 -15.97 6.00 1.51
N ALA A 285 -17.03 6.80 1.56
CA ALA A 285 -18.34 6.36 2.06
C ALA A 285 -18.94 5.22 1.20
N SER A 286 -18.78 5.30 -0.13
CA SER A 286 -19.20 4.22 -1.04
C SER A 286 -18.40 2.94 -0.83
N VAL A 287 -17.06 3.04 -0.75
CA VAL A 287 -16.17 1.91 -0.47
C VAL A 287 -16.53 1.28 0.87
N ARG A 288 -16.76 2.08 1.91
CA ARG A 288 -17.17 1.60 3.24
C ARG A 288 -18.46 0.77 3.16
N GLN A 289 -19.46 1.22 2.39
CA GLN A 289 -20.71 0.47 2.21
C GLN A 289 -20.50 -0.88 1.50
N GLN A 290 -19.62 -0.90 0.50
CA GLN A 290 -19.24 -2.15 -0.18
C GLN A 290 -18.54 -3.11 0.77
N LEU A 291 -17.58 -2.63 1.56
CA LEU A 291 -16.87 -3.43 2.55
C LEU A 291 -17.81 -3.95 3.65
N ALA A 292 -18.77 -3.15 4.10
CA ALA A 292 -19.80 -3.59 5.05
C ALA A 292 -20.65 -4.74 4.47
N THR A 293 -21.02 -4.66 3.20
CA THR A 293 -21.77 -5.72 2.51
C THR A 293 -20.94 -7.01 2.41
N LEU A 294 -19.64 -6.90 2.16
CA LEU A 294 -18.73 -8.06 2.13
C LEU A 294 -18.51 -8.65 3.54
N ALA A 295 -18.40 -7.80 4.55
CA ALA A 295 -18.29 -8.21 5.95
C ALA A 295 -19.52 -9.01 6.41
N GLU A 296 -20.73 -8.55 6.03
CA GLU A 296 -21.97 -9.29 6.28
C GLU A 296 -21.97 -10.66 5.60
N ARG A 297 -21.53 -10.75 4.33
CA ARG A 297 -21.40 -12.03 3.61
C ARG A 297 -20.37 -12.97 4.23
N ALA A 298 -19.34 -12.41 4.85
CA ALA A 298 -18.34 -13.15 5.61
C ALA A 298 -18.79 -13.51 7.04
N ASN A 299 -20.06 -13.22 7.41
CA ASN A 299 -20.63 -13.44 8.74
C ASN A 299 -19.88 -12.71 9.87
N LEU A 300 -19.36 -11.51 9.61
CA LEU A 300 -18.74 -10.69 10.63
C LEU A 300 -19.80 -9.92 11.44
N GLU A 301 -19.67 -9.95 12.76
CA GLU A 301 -20.57 -9.24 13.65
C GLU A 301 -20.34 -7.72 13.58
N LYS A 302 -21.42 -6.96 13.43
CA LYS A 302 -21.37 -5.50 13.50
C LYS A 302 -21.14 -5.06 14.93
N ALA A 303 -19.99 -4.44 15.16
CA ALA A 303 -19.62 -3.89 16.45
C ALA A 303 -18.91 -2.53 16.27
N SER A 304 -19.06 -1.67 17.27
CA SER A 304 -18.41 -0.37 17.31
C SER A 304 -17.72 -0.18 18.65
N CYS A 305 -16.46 0.26 18.60
CA CYS A 305 -15.67 0.54 19.80
C CYS A 305 -15.93 1.93 20.39
N GLY A 306 -16.80 2.74 19.76
CA GLY A 306 -17.13 4.09 20.22
C GLY A 306 -15.89 4.98 20.35
N THR A 307 -15.60 5.41 21.59
CA THR A 307 -14.41 6.22 21.91
C THR A 307 -13.18 5.39 22.29
N ASN A 308 -13.33 4.07 22.49
CA ASN A 308 -12.22 3.20 22.84
C ASN A 308 -11.42 2.80 21.58
N THR A 309 -10.58 3.71 21.10
CA THR A 309 -9.79 3.50 19.88
C THR A 309 -8.65 2.50 20.05
N GLU A 310 -8.40 2.01 21.27
CA GLU A 310 -7.46 0.92 21.53
C GLU A 310 -7.81 -0.33 20.71
N GLN A 311 -9.09 -0.69 20.69
CA GLN A 311 -9.61 -1.85 19.94
C GLN A 311 -9.30 -1.74 18.45
N LEU A 312 -9.49 -0.55 17.87
CA LEU A 312 -9.12 -0.27 16.48
C LEU A 312 -7.61 -0.39 16.25
N ARG A 313 -6.79 0.12 17.18
CA ARG A 313 -5.33 0.06 17.06
C ARG A 313 -4.79 -1.36 17.20
N LYS A 314 -5.40 -2.20 18.04
CA LYS A 314 -5.13 -3.64 18.13
C LYS A 314 -5.49 -4.36 16.83
N ALA A 315 -6.66 -4.08 16.24
CA ALA A 315 -7.04 -4.64 14.94
C ALA A 315 -6.10 -4.20 13.80
N LEU A 316 -5.67 -2.92 13.78
CA LEU A 316 -4.67 -2.41 12.84
C LEU A 316 -3.34 -3.15 12.99
N LEU A 317 -2.91 -3.40 14.22
CA LEU A 317 -1.67 -4.10 14.51
C LEU A 317 -1.67 -5.53 13.95
N GLU A 318 -2.78 -6.25 14.04
CA GLU A 318 -2.84 -7.63 13.52
C GLU A 318 -2.71 -7.72 12.00
N GLY A 319 -3.23 -6.74 11.25
CA GLY A 319 -3.07 -6.70 9.80
C GLY A 319 -1.75 -6.08 9.33
N LEU A 320 -1.19 -5.14 10.11
CA LEU A 320 -0.03 -4.34 9.75
C LEU A 320 1.17 -4.57 10.68
N TYR A 321 1.31 -5.78 11.22
CA TYR A 321 2.34 -6.14 12.20
C TYR A 321 3.77 -5.91 11.71
N ASP A 322 4.02 -6.03 10.39
CA ASP A 322 5.33 -5.76 9.77
C ASP A 322 5.58 -4.26 9.55
N ASN A 323 4.58 -3.41 9.79
CA ASN A 323 4.65 -1.96 9.59
C ASN A 323 4.85 -1.21 10.91
N LEU A 324 5.86 -1.63 11.68
CA LEU A 324 6.21 -1.01 12.95
C LEU A 324 7.52 -0.26 12.86
N ALA A 325 7.63 0.84 13.61
CA ALA A 325 8.88 1.56 13.82
C ALA A 325 9.05 1.94 15.29
N GLU A 326 10.27 1.82 15.77
CA GLU A 326 10.65 2.01 17.17
C GLU A 326 11.60 3.21 17.29
N LEU A 327 11.34 4.04 18.31
CA LEU A 327 12.18 5.16 18.69
C LEU A 327 13.48 4.65 19.34
N GLN A 328 14.60 5.06 18.78
CA GLN A 328 15.93 4.73 19.28
C GLN A 328 16.42 5.75 20.31
N ARG A 329 17.46 5.37 21.07
CA ARG A 329 18.08 6.24 22.10
C ARG A 329 18.60 7.56 21.51
N ASP A 330 19.08 7.53 20.27
CA ASP A 330 19.58 8.70 19.52
C ASP A 330 18.47 9.59 18.94
N GLN A 331 17.21 9.36 19.32
CA GLN A 331 16.04 10.12 18.89
C GLN A 331 15.67 9.94 17.41
N THR A 332 16.19 8.91 16.75
CA THR A 332 15.78 8.49 15.40
C THR A 332 14.78 7.33 15.47
N TYR A 333 14.09 7.03 14.35
CA TYR A 333 13.24 5.84 14.26
C TYR A 333 13.88 4.80 13.34
N LEU A 334 13.79 3.54 13.73
CA LEU A 334 14.10 2.39 12.89
C LEU A 334 12.86 1.54 12.69
N THR A 335 12.63 1.06 11.47
CA THR A 335 11.59 0.05 11.24
C THR A 335 11.95 -1.25 11.96
N VAL A 336 10.96 -1.95 12.51
CA VAL A 336 11.18 -3.18 13.28
C VAL A 336 11.65 -4.31 12.37
N SER A 337 10.95 -4.55 11.25
CA SER A 337 11.21 -5.71 10.38
C SER A 337 12.47 -5.57 9.52
N SER A 338 12.84 -4.35 9.11
CA SER A 338 13.96 -4.10 8.18
C SER A 338 15.08 -3.23 8.71
N LYS A 339 14.97 -2.73 9.97
CA LYS A 339 15.96 -1.86 10.61
C LYS A 339 16.34 -0.64 9.75
N GLN A 340 15.37 -0.14 8.97
CA GLN A 340 15.55 1.00 8.07
C GLN A 340 15.39 2.32 8.84
N PRO A 341 16.32 3.28 8.70
CA PRO A 341 16.17 4.63 9.22
C PRO A 341 15.01 5.39 8.58
N VAL A 342 14.10 5.86 9.42
CA VAL A 342 12.87 6.55 9.00
C VAL A 342 12.58 7.73 9.91
N ALA A 343 11.73 8.64 9.44
CA ALA A 343 11.26 9.79 10.22
C ALA A 343 9.74 9.95 10.10
N ILE A 344 9.11 10.53 11.13
CA ILE A 344 7.70 10.88 11.08
C ILE A 344 7.50 12.03 10.08
N HIS A 345 6.59 11.84 9.11
CA HIS A 345 6.29 12.88 8.13
C HIS A 345 5.70 14.14 8.80
N PRO A 346 6.09 15.37 8.37
CA PRO A 346 5.60 16.63 8.95
C PRO A 346 4.10 16.88 8.95
N SER A 347 3.34 16.08 8.21
CA SER A 347 1.87 16.20 8.14
C SER A 347 1.13 15.33 9.16
N SER A 348 1.84 14.47 9.88
CA SER A 348 1.25 13.57 10.86
C SER A 348 0.94 14.33 12.15
N THR A 349 -0.11 13.90 12.86
CA THR A 349 -0.41 14.42 14.21
C THR A 349 0.68 14.06 15.21
N LEU A 350 1.49 13.05 14.91
CA LEU A 350 2.62 12.62 15.74
C LEU A 350 3.94 13.31 15.36
N HIS A 351 3.94 14.31 14.49
CA HIS A 351 5.15 15.07 14.17
C HIS A 351 5.50 16.03 15.31
N GLY A 352 6.04 15.48 16.40
CA GLY A 352 6.43 16.22 17.59
C GLY A 352 6.31 15.38 18.86
N SER A 353 5.24 14.57 18.97
CA SER A 353 5.22 13.49 19.94
C SER A 353 6.17 12.40 19.46
N LYS A 354 7.10 11.96 20.31
CA LYS A 354 8.01 10.86 20.00
C LYS A 354 7.60 9.62 20.79
N PRO A 355 6.46 8.98 20.45
CA PRO A 355 6.07 7.72 21.07
C PRO A 355 7.14 6.65 20.83
N SER A 356 7.29 5.73 21.79
CA SER A 356 8.31 4.67 21.72
C SER A 356 8.10 3.73 20.53
N LEU A 357 6.84 3.41 20.21
CA LEU A 357 6.46 2.47 19.17
C LEU A 357 5.29 3.01 18.36
N ILE A 358 5.44 2.97 17.02
CA ILE A 358 4.43 3.42 16.08
C ILE A 358 4.18 2.40 14.99
N LEU A 359 2.91 2.29 14.61
CA LEU A 359 2.45 1.61 13.40
C LEU A 359 2.31 2.63 12.27
N PHE A 360 2.62 2.23 11.04
CA PHE A 360 2.47 3.06 9.85
C PHE A 360 1.77 2.32 8.69
N THR A 361 1.22 3.05 7.73
CA THR A 361 0.59 2.46 6.53
C THR A 361 1.34 2.74 5.25
N GLU A 362 2.07 3.85 5.16
CA GLU A 362 2.83 4.20 3.96
C GLU A 362 4.24 4.68 4.30
N ILE A 363 5.21 4.31 3.45
CA ILE A 363 6.54 4.91 3.42
C ILE A 363 6.68 5.75 2.15
N VAL A 364 7.16 6.99 2.30
CA VAL A 364 7.41 7.91 1.19
C VAL A 364 8.88 8.30 1.16
N ALA A 365 9.53 8.11 0.01
CA ALA A 365 10.93 8.46 -0.21
C ALA A 365 11.05 9.66 -1.15
N THR A 366 11.48 10.80 -0.62
CA THR A 366 11.77 12.03 -1.39
C THR A 366 13.22 12.52 -1.26
N GLY A 367 13.97 11.95 -0.32
CA GLY A 367 15.39 12.23 -0.02
C GLY A 367 15.78 11.63 1.33
N ARG A 368 14.84 11.66 2.29
CA ARG A 368 14.79 10.78 3.46
C ARG A 368 13.53 9.92 3.38
N CYS A 369 13.47 8.83 4.13
CA CYS A 369 12.29 7.98 4.22
C CYS A 369 11.37 8.50 5.33
N TYR A 370 10.13 8.83 4.95
CA TYR A 370 9.13 9.35 5.86
C TYR A 370 7.96 8.37 6.01
N LEU A 371 7.55 8.12 7.25
CA LEU A 371 6.37 7.32 7.58
C LEU A 371 5.11 8.19 7.55
N ARG A 372 4.00 7.63 7.06
CA ARG A 372 2.67 8.26 7.01
C ARG A 372 1.58 7.30 7.46
N GLY A 373 0.47 7.89 7.92
CA GLY A 373 -0.69 7.17 8.43
C GLY A 373 -0.27 6.41 9.68
N LEU A 374 -0.02 7.15 10.75
CA LEU A 374 0.58 6.62 11.97
C LEU A 374 -0.45 6.30 13.04
N SER A 375 -0.14 5.32 13.90
CA SER A 375 -0.82 5.12 15.19
C SER A 375 0.16 4.74 16.27
N VAL A 376 -0.06 5.23 17.48
CA VAL A 376 0.71 4.81 18.67
C VAL A 376 0.32 3.39 19.05
N ILE A 377 1.29 2.53 19.28
CA ILE A 377 1.09 1.14 19.70
C ILE A 377 1.74 0.92 21.06
N ASP A 378 1.06 0.18 21.93
CA ASP A 378 1.63 -0.27 23.19
C ASP A 378 2.46 -1.55 22.95
N SER A 379 3.66 -1.60 23.52
CA SER A 379 4.55 -2.76 23.37
C SER A 379 4.00 -4.02 24.06
N SER A 380 3.12 -3.88 25.06
CA SER A 380 2.47 -5.01 25.73
C SER A 380 1.60 -5.85 24.78
N TRP A 381 0.93 -5.22 23.81
CA TRP A 381 0.04 -5.92 22.87
C TRP A 381 0.80 -6.87 21.94
N LEU A 382 2.09 -6.61 21.71
CA LEU A 382 2.95 -7.48 20.91
C LEU A 382 3.33 -8.74 21.69
N ALA A 383 3.62 -8.59 22.98
CA ALA A 383 3.94 -9.72 23.85
C ALA A 383 2.75 -10.69 23.97
N GLU A 384 1.53 -10.16 24.08
CA GLU A 384 0.29 -10.96 24.13
C GLU A 384 0.10 -11.85 22.89
N LYS A 385 0.61 -11.40 21.73
CA LYS A 385 0.49 -12.10 20.44
C LYS A 385 1.76 -12.87 20.04
N GLY A 386 2.77 -12.94 20.92
CA GLY A 386 4.03 -13.64 20.65
C GLY A 386 4.95 -12.94 19.65
N PHE A 387 4.71 -11.66 19.35
CA PHE A 387 5.63 -10.86 18.54
C PHE A 387 6.82 -10.42 19.41
N ASN A 388 7.96 -11.07 19.22
CA ASN A 388 9.21 -10.64 19.84
C ASN A 388 9.80 -9.45 19.06
N ILE A 389 9.55 -8.22 19.52
CA ILE A 389 10.47 -7.12 19.18
C ILE A 389 11.78 -7.47 19.90
N GLY A 390 12.87 -7.58 19.14
CA GLY A 390 14.19 -7.88 19.70
C GLY A 390 14.48 -6.95 20.89
N LYS A 391 14.54 -7.53 22.09
CA LYS A 391 15.04 -6.82 23.28
C LYS A 391 16.47 -6.41 22.95
N HIS A 392 16.68 -5.11 22.79
CA HIS A 392 18.03 -4.55 22.86
C HIS A 392 18.23 -4.06 24.29
N ASP A 393 18.81 -4.93 25.12
CA ASP A 393 19.51 -4.52 26.35
C ASP A 393 20.57 -3.44 26.02
#